data_AF-A0A5T0UID4-F1
#
_entry.id   AF-A0A5T0UID4-F1
#
_cell.length_a   1.000
_cell.length_b   1.000
_cell.length_c   1.000
_cell.angle_alpha   90.00
_cell.angle_beta   90.00
_cell.angle_gamma   90.00
#
_symmetry.space_group_name_H-M   'P 1'
#
loop_
_entity.id
_entity.type
_entity.pdbx_description
1 polymer ?
#
loop_
_entity_poly.entity_id
_entity_poly.type
_entity_poly.pdbx_seq_one_letter_code
_entity_poly.pdbx_strand_id
1 'polypeptide(L)'
;FLTGVTEPLEYMFMFVAVPLYIVYAIMQGLAFASADLINLRVHSFGNIELLTRSPMAFKAGLGQDIFNFVWVSLLFAVAMYFIANFMIKKFNLATPGRNGNYDGVDTGDTGSDSATTADGQADPNSQVVKIINLLGGRENISDVDACMTRLRVTVKDSA
;
A
#
# COMPACT_ATOMS: atom_id res chain seq x y z
N PHE A 1 6.29 4.99 1.76
CA PHE A 1 7.00 6.28 1.97
C PHE A 1 8.39 6.10 2.56
N LEU A 2 8.55 5.54 3.77
CA LEU A 2 9.86 5.42 4.44
C LEU A 2 10.82 4.46 3.74
N THR A 3 10.33 3.27 3.38
CA THR A 3 11.14 2.14 2.89
C THR A 3 11.34 2.09 1.38
N GLY A 4 10.61 2.90 0.60
CA GLY A 4 10.67 2.85 -0.86
C GLY A 4 9.82 1.75 -1.51
N VAL A 5 9.29 0.79 -0.74
CA VAL A 5 8.38 -0.26 -1.26
C VAL A 5 7.03 0.35 -1.63
N THR A 6 6.57 0.12 -2.87
CA THR A 6 5.31 0.67 -3.42
C THR A 6 4.16 -0.34 -3.43
N GLU A 7 4.45 -1.64 -3.36
CA GLU A 7 3.47 -2.73 -3.48
C GLU A 7 2.22 -2.57 -2.59
N PRO A 8 2.32 -2.20 -1.28
CA PRO A 8 1.14 -2.10 -0.43
C PRO A 8 0.12 -1.05 -0.91
N LEU A 9 0.60 -0.01 -1.59
CA LEU A 9 -0.26 1.04 -2.15
C LEU A 9 -0.73 0.69 -3.56
N GLU A 10 0.11 0.05 -4.37
CA GLU A 10 -0.26 -0.37 -5.73
C GLU A 10 -1.32 -1.47 -5.72
N TYR A 11 -1.23 -2.43 -4.79
CA TYR A 11 -2.21 -3.52 -4.68
C TYR A 11 -3.62 -3.06 -4.33
N MET A 12 -3.77 -1.87 -3.75
CA MET A 12 -5.08 -1.28 -3.47
C MET A 12 -5.90 -1.00 -4.74
N PHE A 13 -5.26 -0.77 -5.89
CA PHE A 13 -5.97 -0.38 -7.11
C PHE A 13 -5.52 -1.11 -8.38
N MET A 14 -4.37 -1.79 -8.37
CA MET A 14 -3.82 -2.46 -9.56
C MET A 14 -4.78 -3.49 -10.17
N PHE A 15 -5.47 -4.27 -9.33
CA PHE A 15 -6.40 -5.31 -9.80
C PHE A 15 -7.82 -4.81 -10.02
N VAL A 16 -8.23 -3.79 -9.26
CA VAL A 16 -9.62 -3.30 -9.29
C VAL A 16 -9.83 -2.17 -10.30
N ALA A 17 -8.79 -1.36 -10.52
CA ALA A 17 -8.81 -0.18 -11.38
C ALA A 17 -7.64 -0.22 -12.38
N VAL A 18 -7.60 -1.26 -13.22
CA VAL A 18 -6.55 -1.45 -14.26
C VAL A 18 -6.30 -0.20 -15.11
N PRO A 19 -7.32 0.56 -15.58
CA PRO A 19 -7.06 1.79 -16.34
C PRO A 19 -6.29 2.85 -15.54
N LEU A 20 -6.54 2.95 -14.24
CA LEU A 20 -5.81 3.85 -13.34
C LEU A 20 -4.35 3.41 -13.18
N TYR A 21 -4.10 2.10 -13.13
CA TYR A 21 -2.75 1.54 -13.09
C TYR A 21 -1.92 1.83 -14.35
N ILE A 22 -2.54 1.76 -15.53
CA ILE A 22 -1.86 2.13 -16.78
C ILE A 22 -1.45 3.61 -16.78
N VAL A 23 -2.35 4.50 -16.35
CA VAL A 23 -2.04 5.94 -16.25
C VAL A 23 -0.94 6.19 -15.21
N TYR A 24 -1.00 5.50 -14.08
CA TYR A 24 0.06 5.52 -13.07
C TYR A 24 1.42 5.10 -13.65
N ALA A 25 1.48 4.01 -14.42
CA ALA A 25 2.72 3.55 -15.06
C ALA A 25 3.30 4.59 -16.05
N ILE A 26 2.45 5.26 -16.82
CA ILE A 26 2.87 6.34 -17.73
C ILE A 26 3.41 7.54 -16.91
N MET A 27 2.70 7.94 -15.85
CA MET A 27 3.16 9.02 -14.96
C MET A 27 4.50 8.69 -14.31
N GLN A 28 4.73 7.44 -13.93
CA GLN A 28 6.02 6.99 -13.41
C GLN A 28 7.12 7.08 -14.48
N GLY A 29 6.83 6.67 -15.73
CA GLY A 29 7.75 6.84 -16.85
C GLY A 29 8.09 8.31 -17.13
N LEU A 30 7.12 9.22 -17.02
CA LEU A 30 7.35 10.66 -17.14
C LEU A 30 8.21 11.22 -15.99
N ALA A 31 8.05 10.69 -14.77
CA ALA A 31 8.92 11.04 -13.66
C ALA A 31 10.37 10.61 -13.92
N PHE A 32 10.60 9.42 -14.50
CA PHE A 32 11.93 9.01 -14.95
C PHE A 32 12.49 9.91 -16.06
N ALA A 33 11.67 10.25 -17.07
CA ALA A 33 12.09 11.14 -18.16
C ALA A 33 12.45 12.55 -17.67
N SER A 34 11.88 13.01 -16.55
CA SER A 34 12.24 14.31 -15.97
C SER A 34 13.70 14.42 -15.52
N ALA A 35 14.37 13.28 -15.27
CA ALA A 35 15.79 13.25 -14.91
C ALA A 35 16.73 13.61 -16.07
N ASP A 36 16.27 13.48 -17.32
CA ASP A 36 17.01 13.93 -18.50
C ASP A 36 16.78 15.43 -18.80
N LEU A 37 15.67 16.00 -18.29
CA LEU A 37 15.31 17.40 -18.48
C LEU A 37 15.93 18.31 -17.40
N ILE A 38 16.01 17.81 -16.16
CA ILE A 38 16.47 18.55 -14.98
C ILE A 38 17.54 17.72 -14.28
N ASN A 39 18.56 18.38 -13.72
CA ASN A 39 19.58 17.71 -12.93
C ASN A 39 18.97 17.03 -11.69
N LEU A 40 18.75 15.72 -11.79
CA LEU A 40 18.21 14.84 -10.75
C LEU A 40 19.14 13.65 -10.51
N ARG A 41 20.37 13.92 -10.05
CA ARG A 41 21.37 12.88 -9.76
C ARG A 41 21.20 12.30 -8.35
N VAL A 42 19.98 11.84 -8.03
CA VAL A 42 19.63 11.28 -6.73
C VAL A 42 19.28 9.80 -6.88
N HIS A 43 20.14 8.93 -6.38
CA HIS A 43 19.86 7.49 -6.30
C HIS A 43 19.60 7.09 -4.85
N SER A 44 18.35 6.76 -4.53
CA SER A 44 17.91 6.35 -3.19
C SER A 44 16.66 5.48 -3.26
N PHE A 45 16.55 4.50 -2.37
CA PHE A 45 15.37 3.67 -2.19
C PHE A 45 14.68 4.01 -0.86
N GLY A 46 13.66 4.87 -0.94
CA GLY A 46 12.94 5.38 0.21
C GLY A 46 13.54 6.63 0.86
N ASN A 47 12.76 7.24 1.75
CA ASN A 47 13.12 8.51 2.39
C ASN A 47 14.19 8.34 3.48
N ILE A 48 14.27 7.16 4.12
CA ILE A 48 15.31 6.89 5.12
C ILE A 48 16.69 6.94 4.46
N GLU A 49 16.87 6.21 3.35
CA GLU A 49 18.12 6.23 2.60
C GLU A 49 18.42 7.61 2.02
N LEU A 50 17.39 8.34 1.56
CA LEU A 50 17.55 9.69 1.01
C LEU A 50 18.12 10.64 2.07
N LEU A 51 17.57 10.58 3.28
CA LEU A 51 18.02 11.41 4.39
C LEU A 51 19.44 11.05 4.83
N THR A 52 19.78 9.75 4.88
CA THR A 52 21.15 9.30 5.22
C THR A 52 22.17 9.68 4.14
N ARG A 53 21.78 9.71 2.86
CA ARG A 53 22.66 10.12 1.74
C ARG A 53 22.72 11.64 1.52
N SER A 54 21.78 12.40 2.06
CA SER A 54 21.72 13.86 1.91
C SER A 54 23.04 14.56 2.30
N PRO A 55 23.69 14.26 3.44
CA PRO A 55 24.98 14.86 3.79
C PRO A 55 26.10 14.57 2.79
N MET A 56 26.10 13.38 2.18
CA MET A 56 27.07 13.01 1.14
C MET A 56 26.85 13.82 -0.14
N ALA A 57 25.59 13.97 -0.56
CA ALA A 57 25.23 14.76 -1.73
C ALA A 57 25.57 16.27 -1.55
N PHE A 58 25.37 16.83 -0.36
CA PHE A 58 25.80 18.22 -0.08
C PHE A 58 27.33 18.38 -0.14
N LYS A 59 28.09 17.42 0.41
CA LYS A 59 29.57 17.43 0.31
C LYS A 59 30.07 17.30 -1.13
N ALA A 60 29.34 16.58 -1.98
CA ALA A 60 29.67 16.41 -3.40
C ALA A 60 29.24 17.59 -4.29
N GLY A 61 28.63 18.65 -3.73
CA GLY A 61 28.14 19.80 -4.50
C GLY A 61 26.81 19.55 -5.23
N LEU A 62 26.09 18.48 -4.89
CA LEU A 62 24.79 18.09 -5.46
C LEU A 62 23.60 18.61 -4.64
N GLY A 63 23.80 19.64 -3.80
CA GLY A 63 22.72 20.21 -2.99
C GLY A 63 21.55 20.74 -3.84
N GLN A 64 21.84 21.27 -5.02
CA GLN A 64 20.82 21.75 -5.95
C GLN A 64 19.97 20.60 -6.52
N ASP A 65 20.56 19.42 -6.76
CA ASP A 65 19.84 18.23 -7.22
C ASP A 65 18.84 17.73 -6.18
N ILE A 66 19.16 17.84 -4.87
CA ILE A 66 18.21 17.51 -3.79
C ILE A 66 17.02 18.47 -3.81
N PHE A 67 17.26 19.77 -3.97
CA PHE A 67 16.18 20.75 -4.08
C PHE A 67 15.32 20.47 -5.32
N ASN A 68 15.96 20.16 -6.45
CA ASN A 68 15.27 19.77 -7.67
C ASN A 68 14.37 18.55 -7.48
N PHE A 69 14.90 17.53 -6.80
CA PHE A 69 14.16 16.32 -6.49
C PHE A 69 12.90 16.60 -5.67
N VAL A 70 12.97 17.48 -4.66
CA VAL A 70 11.83 17.80 -3.79
C VAL A 70 10.70 18.47 -4.57
N TRP A 71 10.99 19.51 -5.37
CA TRP A 71 9.92 20.20 -6.09
C TRP A 71 9.33 19.37 -7.24
N VAL A 72 10.16 18.58 -7.95
CA VAL A 72 9.68 17.65 -8.98
C VAL A 72 8.79 16.59 -8.35
N SER A 73 9.20 16.01 -7.22
CA SER A 73 8.38 15.03 -6.49
C SER A 73 7.03 15.61 -6.06
N LEU A 74 7.02 16.86 -5.58
CA LEU A 74 5.79 17.56 -5.21
C LEU A 74 4.89 17.79 -6.44
N LEU A 75 5.45 18.22 -7.57
CA LEU A 75 4.71 18.41 -8.81
C LEU A 75 4.03 17.11 -9.27
N PHE A 76 4.76 16.00 -9.28
CA PHE A 76 4.20 14.70 -9.67
C PHE A 76 3.18 14.17 -8.65
N ALA A 77 3.38 14.39 -7.35
CA ALA A 77 2.41 14.03 -6.33
C ALA A 77 1.09 14.78 -6.50
N VAL A 78 1.16 16.09 -6.74
CA VAL A 78 -0.02 16.93 -6.98
C VAL A 78 -0.71 16.53 -8.29
N ALA A 79 0.06 16.36 -9.37
CA ALA A 79 -0.49 15.94 -10.66
C ALA A 79 -1.20 14.58 -10.56
N MET A 80 -0.57 13.60 -9.93
CA MET A 80 -1.15 12.26 -9.75
C MET A 80 -2.39 12.29 -8.86
N TYR A 81 -2.42 13.11 -7.80
CA TYR A 81 -3.61 13.29 -6.97
C TYR A 81 -4.80 13.78 -7.79
N PHE A 82 -4.62 14.80 -8.62
CA PHE A 82 -5.70 15.34 -9.45
C PHE A 82 -6.16 14.35 -10.52
N ILE A 83 -5.22 13.67 -11.19
CA ILE A 83 -5.53 12.64 -12.20
C ILE A 83 -6.31 11.49 -11.57
N ALA A 84 -5.84 10.96 -10.43
CA ALA A 84 -6.50 9.89 -9.71
C ALA A 84 -7.89 10.31 -9.24
N ASN A 85 -8.03 11.47 -8.59
CA ASN A 85 -9.32 12.00 -8.13
C ASN A 85 -10.31 12.19 -9.28
N PHE A 86 -9.85 12.68 -10.43
CA PHE A 86 -10.68 12.81 -11.63
C PHE A 86 -11.13 11.45 -12.17
N MET A 87 -10.21 10.49 -12.31
CA MET A 87 -10.53 9.16 -12.82
C MET A 87 -11.46 8.39 -11.89
N ILE A 88 -11.21 8.44 -10.58
CA ILE A 88 -12.02 7.77 -9.56
C ILE A 88 -13.45 8.33 -9.56
N LYS A 89 -13.61 9.66 -9.65
CA LYS A 89 -14.95 10.28 -9.68
C LYS A 89 -15.68 10.05 -10.99
N LYS A 90 -15.00 10.16 -12.14
CA LYS A 90 -15.64 10.07 -13.46
C LYS A 90 -15.97 8.65 -13.88
N PHE A 91 -15.10 7.69 -13.59
CA PHE A 91 -15.28 6.29 -13.98
C PHE A 91 -15.82 5.41 -12.84
N ASN A 92 -16.15 6.02 -11.69
CA ASN A 92 -16.65 5.34 -10.49
C ASN A 92 -15.84 4.08 -10.12
N LEU A 93 -14.51 4.22 -10.11
CA LEU A 93 -13.59 3.10 -9.86
C LEU A 93 -13.76 2.58 -8.42
N ALA A 94 -13.75 1.25 -8.26
CA ALA A 94 -13.91 0.58 -6.97
C ALA A 94 -12.60 0.55 -6.16
N THR A 95 -12.02 1.72 -5.88
CA THR A 95 -10.91 1.84 -4.92
C THR A 95 -11.33 1.38 -3.52
N PRO A 96 -10.40 0.99 -2.62
CA PRO A 96 -10.76 0.57 -1.28
C PRO A 96 -11.61 1.64 -0.56
N GLY A 97 -12.68 1.20 0.09
CA GLY A 97 -13.72 2.05 0.69
C GLY A 97 -14.78 2.58 -0.29
N ARG A 98 -14.82 2.12 -1.54
CA ARG A 98 -15.77 2.59 -2.56
C ARG A 98 -16.31 1.46 -3.45
N ASN A 99 -17.58 1.57 -3.82
CA ASN A 99 -18.23 0.75 -4.86
C ASN A 99 -18.08 -0.77 -4.63
N GLY A 100 -18.34 -1.21 -3.39
CA GLY A 100 -18.30 -2.61 -2.98
C GLY A 100 -16.92 -3.13 -2.55
N ASN A 101 -15.85 -2.34 -2.70
CA ASN A 101 -14.51 -2.70 -2.24
C ASN A 101 -14.28 -2.21 -0.80
N TYR A 102 -15.05 -2.72 0.16
CA TYR A 102 -14.90 -2.39 1.57
C TYR A 102 -14.00 -3.45 2.24
N ASP A 103 -12.87 -3.04 2.82
CA ASP A 103 -12.01 -3.91 3.60
C ASP A 103 -12.77 -4.36 4.86
N GLY A 104 -13.37 -5.55 4.82
CA GLY A 104 -13.63 -6.40 5.99
C GLY A 104 -14.33 -5.75 7.20
N VAL A 105 -15.06 -4.65 7.04
CA VAL A 105 -16.05 -4.13 7.98
C VAL A 105 -17.31 -3.93 7.18
N ASP A 106 -18.05 -5.03 7.10
CA ASP A 106 -19.49 -5.13 6.92
C ASP A 106 -20.17 -3.86 6.36
N THR A 107 -20.34 -3.78 5.05
CA THR A 107 -21.45 -3.00 4.49
C THR A 107 -21.91 -3.59 3.16
N GLY A 108 -22.80 -4.58 3.27
CA GLY A 108 -23.94 -4.72 2.36
C GLY A 108 -23.72 -5.58 1.12
N ASP A 109 -23.72 -6.90 1.30
CA ASP A 109 -24.70 -7.67 0.54
C ASP A 109 -25.96 -7.84 1.40
N THR A 110 -27.08 -7.57 0.78
CA THR A 110 -28.40 -7.52 1.38
C THR A 110 -28.89 -8.95 1.55
N GLY A 111 -28.75 -9.51 2.74
CA GLY A 111 -29.36 -10.79 3.05
C GLY A 111 -28.88 -11.38 4.36
N SER A 112 -29.43 -10.88 5.47
CA SER A 112 -29.41 -11.48 6.81
C SER A 112 -28.08 -12.11 7.23
N ASP A 113 -27.30 -11.39 8.03
CA ASP A 113 -26.86 -11.94 9.31
C ASP A 113 -26.19 -10.84 10.13
N SER A 114 -27.00 -10.25 11.02
CA SER A 114 -26.46 -9.62 12.22
C SER A 114 -25.64 -10.66 12.98
N ALA A 115 -24.31 -10.54 12.98
CA ALA A 115 -23.45 -11.41 13.76
C ALA A 115 -22.58 -10.61 14.74
N THR A 116 -23.24 -9.80 15.57
CA THR A 116 -22.79 -9.63 16.95
C THR A 116 -23.74 -10.46 17.80
N THR A 117 -23.32 -11.64 18.27
CA THR A 117 -23.94 -12.19 19.47
C THR A 117 -23.60 -11.24 20.61
N ALA A 118 -24.58 -10.99 21.48
CA ALA A 118 -24.53 -10.00 22.55
C ALA A 118 -23.48 -10.26 23.65
N ASP A 119 -22.47 -11.10 23.40
CA ASP A 119 -21.59 -11.68 24.42
C ASP A 119 -20.08 -11.55 24.10
N GLY A 120 -19.70 -10.65 23.18
CA GLY A 120 -18.28 -10.31 22.95
C GLY A 120 -17.41 -11.43 22.37
N GLN A 121 -18.04 -12.48 21.81
CA GLN A 121 -17.35 -13.62 21.22
C GLN A 121 -17.27 -13.47 19.70
N ALA A 122 -16.06 -13.67 19.14
CA ALA A 122 -15.82 -13.58 17.70
C ALA A 122 -16.72 -14.57 16.94
N ASP A 123 -17.35 -14.09 15.85
CA ASP A 123 -18.23 -14.90 15.01
C ASP A 123 -17.49 -16.19 14.58
N PRO A 124 -18.03 -17.39 14.93
CA PRO A 124 -17.43 -18.67 14.58
C PRO A 124 -17.32 -18.89 13.06
N ASN A 125 -18.05 -18.12 12.24
CA ASN A 125 -17.94 -18.18 10.78
C ASN A 125 -16.91 -17.23 10.17
N SER A 126 -16.30 -16.35 10.98
CA SER A 126 -15.26 -15.45 10.51
C SER A 126 -14.06 -16.22 9.95
N GLN A 127 -13.49 -15.72 8.86
CA GLN A 127 -12.35 -16.35 8.19
C GLN A 127 -11.16 -16.55 9.15
N VAL A 128 -11.00 -15.66 10.12
CA VAL A 128 -9.97 -15.74 11.16
C VAL A 128 -10.15 -16.97 12.06
N VAL A 129 -11.38 -17.24 12.52
CA VAL A 129 -11.66 -18.40 13.39
C VAL A 129 -11.44 -19.72 12.64
N LYS A 130 -11.81 -19.77 11.35
CA LYS A 130 -11.55 -20.94 10.49
C LYS A 130 -10.05 -21.19 10.33
N ILE A 131 -9.24 -20.16 10.10
CA ILE A 131 -7.78 -20.27 9.99
C ILE A 131 -7.16 -20.77 11.30
N ILE A 132 -7.60 -20.24 12.45
CA ILE A 132 -7.11 -20.69 13.77
C ILE A 132 -7.43 -22.17 14.01
N ASN A 133 -8.64 -22.61 13.66
CA ASN A 133 -9.04 -24.01 13.79
C ASN A 133 -8.23 -24.94 12.86
N LEU A 134 -7.95 -24.51 11.63
CA LEU A 134 -7.08 -25.25 10.70
C LEU A 134 -5.64 -25.38 11.18
N LEU A 135 -5.16 -24.41 11.96
CA LEU A 135 -3.84 -24.44 12.58
C LEU A 135 -3.81 -25.29 13.87
N GLY A 136 -4.83 -26.10 14.15
CA GLY A 136 -4.91 -26.95 15.35
C GLY A 136 -5.48 -26.24 16.59
N GLY A 137 -6.13 -25.08 16.41
CA GLY A 137 -6.74 -24.29 17.47
C GLY A 137 -5.77 -23.32 18.14
N ARG A 138 -6.33 -22.40 18.96
CA ARG A 138 -5.56 -21.33 19.61
C ARG A 138 -4.42 -21.86 20.49
N GLU A 139 -4.60 -23.04 21.08
CA GLU A 139 -3.65 -23.65 22.00
C GLU A 139 -2.40 -24.20 21.30
N ASN A 140 -2.51 -24.48 20.00
CA ASN A 140 -1.43 -24.97 19.16
C ASN A 140 -0.51 -23.87 18.64
N ILE A 141 -0.97 -22.62 18.59
CA ILE A 141 -0.19 -21.48 18.11
C ILE A 141 0.70 -20.94 19.23
N SER A 142 2.02 -20.92 19.03
CA SER A 142 2.97 -20.41 20.02
C SER A 142 3.36 -18.95 19.78
N ASP A 143 3.56 -18.55 18.53
CA ASP A 143 3.97 -17.20 18.16
C ASP A 143 3.40 -16.82 16.79
N VAL A 144 3.00 -15.56 16.65
CA VAL A 144 2.50 -14.99 15.40
C VAL A 144 3.26 -13.70 15.15
N ASP A 145 4.09 -13.71 14.11
CA ASP A 145 4.85 -12.56 13.65
C ASP A 145 4.38 -12.19 12.23
N ALA A 146 4.45 -10.90 11.89
CA ALA A 146 4.01 -10.40 10.59
C ALA A 146 5.03 -9.39 10.07
N CYS A 147 5.58 -9.64 8.88
CA CYS A 147 6.44 -8.69 8.20
C CYS A 147 5.98 -8.44 6.76
N MET A 148 5.62 -7.19 6.45
CA MET A 148 5.18 -6.66 5.15
C MET A 148 4.14 -7.52 4.41
N THR A 149 4.55 -8.63 3.81
CA THR A 149 3.72 -9.54 3.01
C THR A 149 3.62 -10.96 3.58
N ARG A 150 4.32 -11.25 4.68
CA ARG A 150 4.42 -12.59 5.26
C ARG A 150 3.96 -12.60 6.70
N LEU A 151 2.94 -13.42 6.96
CA LEU A 151 2.59 -13.89 8.30
C LEU A 151 3.40 -15.16 8.59
N ARG A 152 4.14 -15.16 9.70
CA ARG A 152 4.81 -16.34 10.25
C ARG A 152 4.03 -16.80 11.46
N VAL A 153 3.60 -18.05 11.44
CA VAL A 153 2.92 -18.67 12.57
C VAL A 153 3.77 -19.86 13.01
N THR A 154 4.17 -19.87 14.27
CA THR A 154 4.84 -21.00 14.89
C THR A 154 3.77 -21.83 15.59
N VAL A 155 3.69 -23.13 15.25
CA VAL A 155 2.77 -24.09 15.87
C VAL A 155 3.56 -25.14 16.65
N LYS A 156 2.96 -25.69 17.72
CA LYS A 156 3.57 -26.72 18.56
C LYS A 156 3.53 -28.09 17.90
N ASP A 157 2.43 -28.38 17.21
CA ASP A 157 2.20 -29.61 16.46
C ASP A 157 1.79 -29.24 15.03
N SER A 158 2.62 -29.64 14.07
CA SER A 158 2.33 -29.54 12.64
C SER A 158 1.79 -30.89 12.18
N ALA A 159 0.46 -30.98 12.07
CA ALA A 159 -0.25 -32.15 11.57
C ALA A 159 0.07 -32.46 10.10
#